data_AF-A0A7K4B709-F1
#
_entry.id   AF-A0A7K4B709-F1
#
_cell.length_a   1.000
_cell.length_b   1.000
_cell.length_c   1.000
_cell.angle_alpha   90.00
_cell.angle_beta   90.00
_cell.angle_gamma   90.00
#
_symmetry.space_group_name_H-M   'P 1'
#
loop_
_entity.id
_entity.type
_entity.pdbx_description
1 polymer ?
#
loop_
_entity_poly.entity_id
_entity_poly.type
_entity_poly.pdbx_seq_one_letter_code
_entity_poly.pdbx_strand_id
1 'polypeptide(L)' 'MLFDFTKRFPGVDGVKKSRWVTDDVFYTSSGVSAGIDMALAFVADRLGHEKAIDISRILEYDWHQESEYDPFSERYSD' A
#
# COMPACT_ATOMS: atom_id res chain seq x y z
N MET A 1 -14.26 -3.00 3.48
CA MET A 1 -12.97 -2.65 2.80
C MET A 1 -12.95 -1.14 2.58
N LEU A 2 -11.84 -0.48 2.19
CA LEU A 2 -11.63 0.99 2.25
C LEU A 2 -12.84 1.92 1.96
N PHE A 3 -13.77 1.50 1.09
CA PHE A 3 -15.05 2.17 0.84
C PHE A 3 -15.95 2.37 2.08
N ASP A 4 -15.98 1.43 3.03
CA ASP A 4 -16.73 1.61 4.29
C ASP A 4 -16.07 2.65 5.21
N PHE A 5 -14.75 2.79 5.10
CA PHE A 5 -13.98 3.73 5.92
C PHE A 5 -14.30 5.17 5.51
N THR A 6 -14.27 5.49 4.22
CA THR A 6 -14.58 6.85 3.74
C THR A 6 -16.06 7.21 3.93
N LYS A 7 -16.98 6.24 3.87
CA LYS A 7 -18.39 6.44 4.26
C LYS A 7 -18.53 6.85 5.73
N ARG A 8 -17.69 6.30 6.61
CA ARG A 8 -17.71 6.59 8.05
C ARG A 8 -16.94 7.87 8.41
N PHE A 9 -15.98 8.27 7.58
CA PHE A 9 -15.14 9.45 7.76
C PHE A 9 -15.15 10.31 6.48
N PRO A 10 -16.21 11.10 6.25
CA PRO A 10 -16.41 11.83 4.99
C PRO A 10 -15.40 12.95 4.72
N GLY A 11 -14.54 13.30 5.71
CA GLY A 11 -13.42 14.23 5.53
C GLY A 11 -12.11 13.55 5.11
N VAL A 12 -12.13 12.24 4.83
CA VAL A 12 -10.96 11.50 4.34
C VAL A 12 -11.12 11.24 2.85
N ASP A 13 -10.16 11.73 2.07
CA ASP A 13 -10.09 11.47 0.64
C ASP A 13 -9.63 10.03 0.38
N GLY A 14 -10.54 9.22 -0.16
CA GLY A 14 -10.22 7.85 -0.57
C GLY A 14 -9.65 7.80 -1.98
N VAL A 15 -8.41 7.32 -2.14
CA VAL A 15 -7.84 7.03 -3.46
C VAL A 15 -8.30 5.64 -3.91
N LYS A 16 -9.29 5.60 -4.80
CA LYS A 16 -9.76 4.33 -5.38
C LYS A 16 -8.64 3.70 -6.22
N LYS A 17 -8.53 2.38 -6.15
CA LYS A 17 -7.61 1.51 -6.91
C LYS A 17 -6.12 1.49 -6.50
N SER A 18 -5.72 2.28 -5.50
CA SER A 18 -4.33 2.24 -5.01
C SER A 18 -4.10 1.08 -4.02
N ARG A 19 -2.92 0.45 -4.08
CA ARG A 19 -2.44 -0.52 -3.08
C ARG A 19 -2.11 0.19 -1.77
N TRP A 20 -1.39 1.31 -1.84
CA TRP A 20 -1.11 2.17 -0.69
C TRP A 20 -0.95 3.63 -1.10
N VAL A 21 -1.28 4.53 -0.18
CA VAL A 21 -1.12 5.98 -0.33
C VAL A 21 -0.18 6.48 0.75
N THR A 22 0.64 7.45 0.37
CA THR A 22 1.51 8.19 1.29
C THR A 22 1.05 9.64 1.32
N ASP A 23 0.82 10.17 2.51
CA ASP A 23 0.48 11.58 2.76
C ASP A 23 1.43 12.11 3.85
N ASP A 24 2.48 12.80 3.42
CA ASP A 24 3.61 13.23 4.25
C ASP A 24 4.20 12.09 5.10
N VAL A 25 3.89 12.07 6.40
CA VAL A 25 4.39 11.06 7.34
C VAL A 25 3.50 9.83 7.47
N PHE A 26 2.32 9.82 6.83
CA PHE A 26 1.33 8.76 6.95
C PHE A 26 1.37 7.82 5.75
N TYR A 27 1.34 6.52 6.04
CA TYR A 27 1.26 5.45 5.05
C TYR A 27 0.03 4.61 5.34
N THR A 28 -0.80 4.37 4.33
CA THR A 28 -2.04 3.60 4.47
C THR A 28 -2.19 2.62 3.30
N SER A 29 -2.59 1.37 3.59
CA SER A 29 -2.71 0.30 2.59
C SER A 29 -4.10 -0.30 2.53
N SER A 30 -4.48 -0.81 1.35
CA SER A 30 -5.81 -1.35 1.06
C SER A 30 -6.08 -2.75 1.66
N GLY A 31 -5.05 -3.56 1.86
CA GLY A 31 -5.18 -4.93 2.35
C GLY A 31 -3.85 -5.54 2.77
N VAL A 32 -3.84 -6.84 3.10
CA VAL A 32 -2.65 -7.51 3.67
C VAL A 32 -1.45 -7.48 2.72
N SER A 33 -1.61 -7.94 1.47
CA SER A 33 -0.51 -7.95 0.49
C SER A 33 -0.01 -6.54 0.19
N ALA A 34 -0.95 -5.61 -0.03
CA ALA A 34 -0.61 -4.21 -0.23
C ALA A 34 0.09 -3.58 0.98
N GLY A 35 -0.20 -4.04 2.20
CA GLY A 35 0.47 -3.63 3.42
C GLY A 35 1.92 -4.11 3.51
N ILE A 36 2.24 -5.29 2.98
CA ILE A 36 3.62 -5.79 2.89
C ILE A 36 4.40 -4.94 1.87
N ASP A 37 3.83 -4.71 0.69
CA ASP A 37 4.44 -3.85 -0.34
C ASP A 37 4.69 -2.43 0.19
N MET A 38 3.71 -1.87 0.91
CA MET A 38 3.81 -0.56 1.56
C MET A 38 4.91 -0.53 2.62
N ALA A 39 5.05 -1.58 3.43
CA ALA A 39 6.10 -1.63 4.45
C ALA A 39 7.50 -1.65 3.82
N LEU A 40 7.67 -2.34 2.69
CA LEU A 40 8.92 -2.32 1.92
C LEU A 40 9.15 -0.96 1.25
N ALA A 41 8.10 -0.30 0.75
CA ALA A 41 8.19 1.09 0.27
C ALA A 41 8.61 2.05 1.38
N PHE A 42 8.04 1.92 2.58
CA PHE A 42 8.44 2.70 3.76
C PHE A 42 9.93 2.47 4.11
N VAL A 43 10.41 1.23 4.06
CA VAL A 43 11.84 0.94 4.24
C VAL A 43 12.66 1.63 3.15
N ALA A 44 12.24 1.57 1.89
CA ALA A 44 12.95 2.20 0.78
C ALA A 44 13.05 3.72 0.97
N ASP A 45 11.97 4.36 1.41
CA ASP A 45 11.92 5.81 1.64
C ASP A 45 12.84 6.25 2.79
N ARG A 46 12.98 5.42 3.84
CA ARG A 46 13.74 5.79 5.05
C ARG A 46 15.18 5.30 5.07
N LEU A 47 15.44 4.14 4.47
CA LEU A 47 16.71 3.41 4.57
C LEU A 47 17.34 3.12 3.20
N GLY A 48 16.69 3.52 2.10
CA GLY A 48 17.14 3.32 0.74
C GLY A 48 16.58 2.04 0.11
N HIS A 49 16.38 2.09 -1.21
CA HIS A 49 15.79 1.02 -2.01
C HIS A 49 16.52 -0.32 -1.88
N GLU A 50 17.85 -0.30 -1.86
CA GLU A 50 18.66 -1.53 -1.70
C GLU A 50 18.33 -2.28 -0.42
N LYS A 51 18.03 -1.56 0.68
CA LYS A 51 17.65 -2.19 1.95
C LYS A 51 16.30 -2.90 1.85
N ALA A 52 15.34 -2.30 1.15
CA ALA A 52 14.04 -2.92 0.90
C ALA A 52 14.19 -4.19 0.06
N ILE A 53 15.05 -4.18 -0.97
CA ILE A 53 15.35 -5.35 -1.80
C ILE A 53 16.05 -6.46 -1.01
N ASP A 54 17.00 -6.12 -0.12
CA ASP A 54 17.63 -7.11 0.75
C ASP A 54 16.59 -7.80 1.65
N ILE A 55 15.69 -7.02 2.25
CA ILE A 55 14.63 -7.54 3.12
C ILE A 55 13.65 -8.39 2.31
N SER A 56 13.22 -7.96 1.13
CA SER A 56 12.31 -8.75 0.29
C SER A 56 12.93 -10.10 -0.08
N ARG A 57 14.24 -10.14 -0.37
CA ARG A 57 14.97 -11.39 -0.62
C ARG A 57 15.04 -12.30 0.61
N ILE A 58 15.33 -11.75 1.79
CA ILE A 58 15.38 -12.53 3.05
C ILE A 58 14.00 -13.14 3.36
N LEU A 59 12.93 -12.42 3.06
CA LEU A 59 11.56 -12.88 3.25
C LEU A 59 11.08 -13.83 2.13
N GLU A 60 11.88 -14.03 1.08
CA GLU A 60 11.47 -14.70 -0.16
C GLU A 60 10.18 -14.10 -0.75
N TYR A 61 10.01 -12.78 -0.58
CA TYR A 61 8.82 -12.05 -0.98
C TYR A 61 9.04 -11.34 -2.32
N ASP A 62 8.12 -11.57 -3.26
CA ASP A 62 8.07 -10.87 -4.54
C ASP A 62 7.39 -9.49 -4.35
N TRP A 63 8.22 -8.46 -4.22
CA TRP A 63 7.79 -7.11 -3.88
C TRP A 63 7.17 -6.39 -5.08
N HIS A 64 5.88 -6.05 -4.98
CA HIS A 64 5.18 -5.25 -5.97
C HIS A 64 5.33 -3.76 -5.65
N GLN A 65 6.20 -3.10 -6.41
CA GLN A 65 6.63 -1.72 -6.15
C GLN A 65 5.66 -0.64 -6.66
N GLU A 66 4.64 -1.03 -7.43
CA GLU A 66 3.68 -0.10 -8.00
C GLU A 66 2.49 0.10 -7.06
N SER A 67 2.34 1.32 -6.53
CA SER A 67 1.26 1.67 -5.60
C SER A 67 -0.07 1.93 -6.28
N GLU A 68 -0.06 2.25 -7.58
CA GLU A 68 -1.21 2.82 -8.30
C GLU A 68 -2.23 1.77 -8.74
N TYR A 69 -1.84 0.49 -8.78
CA TYR A 69 -2.69 -0.59 -9.30
C TYR A 69 -2.89 -1.71 -8.27
N ASP A 70 -4.09 -1.74 -7.69
CA ASP A 70 -4.58 -2.87 -6.91
C ASP A 70 -5.47 -3.79 -7.79
N PRO A 71 -5.05 -5.03 -8.10
CA PRO A 71 -5.83 -5.96 -8.93
C PRO A 71 -7.13 -6.44 -8.25
N PHE A 72 -7.31 -6.18 -6.95
CA PHE A 72 -8.54 -6.50 -6.22
C PHE A 72 -9.52 -5.33 -6.21
N SER A 73 -9.12 -4.15 -6.68
CA SER A 73 -9.95 -2.94 -6.64
C SER A 73 -11.27 -3.09 -7.42
N GLU A 74 -11.28 -3.91 -8.47
CA GLU A 74 -12.47 -4.17 -9.30
C GLU A 74 -13.35 -5.30 -8.76
N ARG A 75 -12.86 -6.10 -7.79
CA ARG A 75 -13.62 -7.22 -7.21
C ARG A 75 -14.55 -6.78 -6.08
N TYR A 76 -14.38 -5.57 -5.56
CA TYR A 76 -15.10 -5.04 -4.41
C TYR A 76 -15.70 -3.65 -4.70
N SER A 77 -16.04 -3.38 -5.97
CA SER A 77 -16.54 -2.08 -6.43
C SER A 77 -18.03 -1.81 -6.18
N ASP A 78 -18.74 -2.73 -5.51
CA ASP A 78 -20.18 -2.65 -5.23
C ASP A 78 -20.49 -2.01 -3.86
#